data_AF-A0A1G6WJU1-F1
#
_entry.id   AF-A0A1G6WJU1-F1
#
_cell.length_a   1.000
_cell.length_b   1.000
_cell.length_c   1.000
_cell.angle_alpha   90.00
_cell.angle_beta   90.00
_cell.angle_gamma   90.00
#
_symmetry.space_group_name_H-M   'P 1'
#
loop_
_entity.id
_entity.type
_entity.pdbx_description
1 polymer ?
#
loop_
_entity_poly.entity_id
_entity_poly.type
_entity_poly.pdbx_seq_one_letter_code
_entity_poly.pdbx_strand_id
1 'polypeptide(L)'
;MDNDQLLRDFFAEMKAKDQKIKTPEFPEVKARSINWWLPIGIAATLLLGGFYFFSPQESPDTSADLLIITLQENEYSQQELIIEEKDYIDVWESTTTSLLTDF
;
A
#
# COMPACT_ATOMS: atom_id res chain seq x y z
N MET A 1 11.43 56.35 51.78
CA MET A 1 12.27 55.86 52.88
C MET A 1 11.45 55.04 53.88
N ASP A 2 10.51 55.63 54.64
CA ASP A 2 9.73 54.85 55.63
C ASP A 2 8.80 53.79 55.03
N ASN A 3 8.18 54.07 53.89
CA ASN A 3 7.29 53.12 53.21
C ASN A 3 8.05 51.93 52.60
N ASP A 4 9.29 52.16 52.15
CA ASP A 4 10.14 51.12 51.57
C ASP A 4 10.60 50.14 52.63
N GLN A 5 10.88 50.64 53.84
CA GLN A 5 11.29 49.81 54.97
C GLN A 5 10.12 48.94 55.47
N LEU A 6 8.92 49.51 55.56
CA LEU A 6 7.70 48.79 55.94
C LEU A 6 7.38 47.65 54.96
N LEU A 7 7.51 47.91 53.66
CA LEU A 7 7.32 46.88 52.63
C LEU A 7 8.35 45.77 52.75
N ARG A 8 9.62 46.10 52.99
CA ARG A 8 10.69 45.09 53.16
C ARG A 8 10.42 44.19 54.36
N ASP A 9 9.99 44.75 55.48
CA ASP A 9 9.71 44.01 56.70
C ASP A 9 8.46 43.12 56.52
N PHE A 10 7.43 43.61 55.84
CA PHE A 10 6.24 42.83 55.46
C PHE A 10 6.60 41.59 54.61
N PHE A 11 7.41 41.76 53.56
CA PHE A 11 7.82 40.65 52.71
C PHE A 11 8.78 39.69 53.42
N ALA A 12 9.62 40.18 54.34
CA ALA A 12 10.49 39.35 55.15
C ALA A 12 9.69 38.42 56.08
N GLU A 13 8.66 38.96 56.75
CA GLU A 13 7.78 38.17 57.61
C GLU A 13 6.99 37.12 56.81
N MET A 14 6.44 37.52 55.66
CA MET A 14 5.70 36.62 54.77
C MET A 14 6.58 35.44 54.31
N LYS A 15 7.83 35.71 53.91
CA LYS A 15 8.79 34.69 53.48
C LYS A 15 9.16 33.73 54.62
N ALA A 16 9.33 34.24 55.84
CA ALA A 16 9.61 33.42 57.01
C ALA A 16 8.46 32.47 57.38
N LYS A 17 7.20 32.87 57.08
CA LYS A 17 6.02 32.00 57.25
C LYS A 17 5.96 30.94 56.16
N ASP A 18 6.22 31.30 54.91
CA ASP A 18 6.18 30.39 53.77
C ASP A 18 7.23 29.26 53.89
N GLN A 19 8.43 29.57 54.38
CA GLN A 19 9.50 28.58 54.62
C GLN A 19 9.14 27.50 55.66
N LYS A 20 8.16 27.74 56.53
CA LYS A 20 7.70 26.76 57.53
C LYS A 20 6.70 25.77 56.95
N ILE A 21 6.15 26.05 55.77
CA ILE A 21 5.20 25.18 55.09
C ILE A 21 6.00 24.12 54.35
N LYS A 22 5.78 22.83 54.67
CA LYS A 22 6.36 21.74 53.89
C LYS A 22 5.77 21.77 52.48
N THR A 23 6.63 21.92 51.48
CA THR A 23 6.23 21.75 50.08
C THR A 23 5.79 20.30 49.87
N PRO A 24 4.58 20.04 49.33
CA PRO A 24 4.16 18.69 49.03
C PRO A 24 5.05 18.09 47.93
N GLU A 25 5.41 16.82 48.08
CA GLU A 25 6.16 16.12 47.04
C GLU A 25 5.27 15.91 45.82
N PHE A 26 5.82 16.22 44.65
CA PHE A 26 5.16 15.94 43.39
C PHE A 26 5.16 14.43 43.15
N PRO A 27 4.03 13.80 42.80
CA PRO A 27 4.01 12.37 42.54
C PRO A 27 4.87 12.06 41.31
N GLU A 28 5.88 11.21 41.49
CA GLU A 28 6.69 10.71 40.39
C GLU A 28 5.83 9.82 39.48
N VAL A 29 5.57 10.29 38.26
CA VAL A 29 4.97 9.47 37.21
C VAL A 29 6.01 8.46 36.73
N LYS A 30 5.86 7.19 37.10
CA LYS A 30 6.66 6.11 36.51
C LYS A 30 6.28 5.96 35.04
N ALA A 31 7.12 6.50 34.15
CA ALA A 31 7.01 6.22 32.73
C ALA A 31 7.20 4.70 32.53
N ARG A 32 6.13 4.02 32.13
CA ARG A 32 6.18 2.59 31.83
C ARG A 32 7.03 2.40 30.58
N SER A 33 8.14 1.68 30.69
CA SER A 33 8.96 1.32 29.53
C SER A 33 8.11 0.51 28.55
N ILE A 34 7.92 1.02 27.33
CA ILE A 34 7.27 0.27 26.26
C ILE A 34 8.17 -0.91 25.92
N ASN A 35 7.63 -2.12 26.08
CA ASN A 35 8.34 -3.33 25.69
C ASN A 35 8.32 -3.41 24.15
N TRP A 36 9.49 -3.28 23.53
CA TRP A 36 9.65 -3.19 22.06
C TRP A 36 9.31 -4.49 21.31
N TRP A 37 8.98 -5.57 22.03
CA TRP A 37 8.51 -6.82 21.43
C TRP A 37 7.18 -6.68 20.69
N LEU A 38 6.27 -5.82 21.18
CA LEU A 38 4.96 -5.61 20.56
C LEU A 38 5.07 -4.94 19.17
N PRO A 39 5.78 -3.81 18.99
CA PRO A 39 5.95 -3.22 17.66
C PRO A 39 6.76 -4.11 16.70
N ILE A 40 7.74 -4.88 17.18
CA ILE A 40 8.48 -5.85 16.35
C ILE A 40 7.54 -6.93 15.78
N GLY A 41 6.64 -7.47 16.61
CA GLY A 41 5.69 -8.50 16.18
C GLY A 41 4.76 -8.02 15.08
N ILE A 42 4.29 -6.77 15.15
CA ILE A 42 3.39 -6.16 14.15
C ILE A 42 4.11 -5.99 12.81
N ALA A 43 5.39 -5.59 12.80
CA ALA A 43 6.15 -5.44 11.57
C ALA A 43 6.34 -6.78 10.83
N ALA A 44 6.61 -7.86 11.58
CA ALA A 44 6.79 -9.19 10.99
C ALA A 44 5.49 -9.73 10.37
N THR A 45 4.34 -9.53 11.02
CA THR A 45 3.05 -9.99 10.49
C THR A 45 2.62 -9.20 9.27
N LEU A 46 2.88 -7.88 9.22
CA LEU A 46 2.61 -7.06 8.04
C LEU A 46 3.48 -7.44 6.85
N LEU A 47 4.76 -7.79 7.06
CA LEU A 47 5.65 -8.24 6.00
C LEU A 47 5.18 -9.55 5.38
N LEU A 48 4.83 -10.55 6.21
CA LEU A 48 4.37 -11.85 5.73
C LEU A 48 3.00 -11.75 5.04
N GLY A 49 2.06 -11.01 5.63
CA GLY A 49 0.74 -10.79 5.04
C GLY A 49 0.79 -10.01 3.73
N GLY A 50 1.63 -8.98 3.67
CA GLY A 50 1.84 -8.19 2.45
C GLY A 50 2.47 -9.02 1.34
N PHE A 51 3.50 -9.82 1.63
CA PHE A 51 4.15 -10.65 0.62
C PHE A 51 3.18 -11.68 -0.01
N TYR A 52 2.31 -12.29 0.80
CA TYR A 52 1.32 -13.24 0.31
C TYR A 52 0.24 -12.57 -0.57
N PHE A 53 -0.23 -11.38 -0.19
CA PHE A 53 -1.31 -10.71 -0.91
C PHE A 53 -0.86 -9.98 -2.18
N PHE A 54 0.39 -9.51 -2.22
CA PHE A 54 0.97 -8.78 -3.35
C PHE A 54 1.88 -9.63 -4.23
N SER A 55 1.79 -10.96 -4.12
CA SER A 55 2.50 -11.83 -5.07
C SER A 55 2.00 -11.50 -6.48
N PRO A 56 2.91 -11.11 -7.40
CA PRO A 56 2.53 -10.84 -8.78
C PRO A 56 1.87 -12.10 -9.32
N GLN A 57 0.62 -11.98 -9.77
CA GLN A 57 0.02 -13.00 -10.61
C GLN A 57 0.96 -13.17 -11.80
N GLU A 58 1.51 -14.38 -11.98
CA GLU A 58 2.18 -14.75 -13.22
C GLU A 58 1.22 -14.42 -14.35
N SER A 59 1.60 -13.42 -15.17
CA SER A 59 0.89 -13.13 -16.40
C SER A 59 0.91 -14.43 -17.22
N PRO A 60 -0.25 -14.88 -17.74
CA PRO A 60 -0.29 -16.07 -18.55
C PRO A 60 0.74 -15.93 -19.67
N ASP A 61 1.58 -16.96 -19.81
CA ASP A 61 2.60 -17.03 -20.84
C ASP A 61 1.95 -16.73 -22.19
N THR A 62 2.40 -15.67 -22.85
CA THR A 62 1.80 -15.17 -24.09
C THR A 62 2.22 -16.03 -25.29
N SER A 63 2.98 -17.10 -25.04
CA SER A 63 3.33 -18.14 -26.01
C SER A 63 2.16 -19.12 -26.16
N ALA A 64 0.99 -18.62 -26.56
CA ALA A 64 -0.13 -19.48 -26.96
C ALA A 64 0.05 -19.79 -28.45
N ASP A 65 0.53 -20.99 -28.78
CA ASP A 65 0.62 -21.48 -30.16
C ASP A 65 -0.76 -21.34 -30.84
N LEU A 66 -0.87 -20.42 -31.80
CA LEU A 66 -2.12 -20.14 -32.52
C LEU A 66 -2.16 -20.95 -33.82
N LEU A 67 -3.12 -21.88 -33.89
CA LEU A 67 -3.41 -22.67 -35.09
C LEU A 67 -4.48 -21.96 -35.93
N ILE A 68 -4.10 -21.43 -37.09
CA ILE A 68 -5.04 -20.79 -38.03
C ILE A 68 -5.45 -21.84 -39.08
N ILE A 69 -6.73 -22.20 -39.10
CA ILE A 69 -7.31 -23.10 -40.12
C ILE A 69 -8.10 -22.24 -41.11
N THR A 70 -7.66 -22.22 -42.37
CA THR A 70 -8.34 -21.51 -43.47
C THR A 70 -8.83 -22.50 -44.52
N LEU A 71 -10.00 -22.19 -45.10
CA LEU A 71 -10.59 -22.92 -46.22
C LEU A 71 -10.66 -21.96 -47.41
N GLN A 72 -9.92 -22.24 -48.48
CA GLN A 72 -9.84 -21.40 -49.67
C GLN A 72 -10.24 -22.18 -50.91
N GLU A 73 -10.94 -21.55 -51.86
CA GLU A 73 -11.22 -22.13 -53.17
C GLU A 73 -10.05 -21.84 -54.13
N ASN A 74 -9.53 -22.88 -54.79
CA ASN A 74 -8.40 -22.78 -55.71
C ASN A 74 -8.85 -22.44 -57.15
N GLU A 75 -7.89 -22.23 -58.06
CA GLU A 75 -8.17 -21.87 -59.47
C GLU A 75 -9.01 -22.92 -60.24
N TYR A 76 -9.21 -24.11 -59.67
CA TYR A 76 -10.00 -25.20 -60.24
C TYR A 76 -11.36 -25.37 -59.57
N SER A 77 -11.80 -24.39 -58.78
CA SER A 77 -13.06 -24.45 -58.00
C SER A 77 -13.12 -25.61 -57.02
N GLN A 78 -11.97 -25.99 -56.45
CA GLN A 78 -11.86 -27.01 -55.40
C GLN A 78 -11.50 -26.35 -54.08
N GLN A 79 -12.10 -26.84 -52.99
CA GLN A 79 -11.82 -26.38 -51.64
C GLN A 79 -10.49 -26.97 -51.14
N GLU A 80 -9.59 -26.11 -50.68
CA GLU A 80 -8.28 -26.45 -50.12
C GLU A 80 -8.20 -25.97 -48.66
N LEU A 81 -7.66 -26.83 -47.79
CA LEU A 81 -7.49 -26.56 -46.36
C LEU A 81 -6.04 -26.17 -46.07
N ILE A 82 -5.82 -24.96 -45.59
CA ILE A 82 -4.48 -24.45 -45.25
C ILE A 82 -4.40 -24.25 -43.73
N ILE A 83 -3.36 -24.83 -43.13
CA ILE A 83 -3.10 -24.77 -41.69
C ILE A 83 -1.80 -24.00 -41.49
N GLU A 84 -1.88 -22.85 -40.81
CA GLU A 84 -0.73 -22.01 -40.50
C GLU A 84 -0.54 -21.90 -38.98
N GLU A 85 0.68 -22.13 -38.52
CA GLU A 85 1.10 -21.94 -37.12
C GLU A 85 1.76 -20.56 -37.01
N LYS A 86 1.20 -19.67 -36.17
CA LYS A 86 1.72 -18.31 -36.00
C LYS A 86 1.81 -17.95 -34.52
N ASP A 87 2.82 -17.15 -34.20
CA ASP A 87 3.05 -16.68 -32.83
C ASP A 87 2.19 -15.46 -32.45
N TYR A 88 1.56 -14.78 -33.44
CA TYR A 88 0.78 -13.56 -33.22
C TYR A 88 -0.19 -13.23 -34.38
N ILE A 89 -1.35 -12.63 -34.07
CA ILE A 89 -2.30 -12.05 -35.03
C ILE A 89 -2.46 -10.56 -34.70
N ASP A 90 -2.14 -9.69 -35.66
CA ASP A 90 -2.22 -8.22 -35.50
C ASP A 90 -3.66 -7.67 -35.54
N VAL A 91 -4.61 -8.38 -36.17
CA VAL A 91 -5.99 -7.90 -36.35
C VAL A 91 -7.00 -9.05 -36.28
N TRP A 92 -7.98 -8.95 -35.37
CA TRP A 92 -9.10 -9.89 -35.23
C TRP A 92 -10.32 -9.35 -35.98
N GLU A 93 -10.22 -9.28 -37.31
CA GLU A 93 -11.36 -8.90 -38.16
C GLU A 93 -12.12 -10.15 -38.58
N SER A 94 -13.42 -10.18 -38.31
CA SER A 94 -14.23 -11.37 -38.59
C SER A 94 -14.36 -11.57 -40.10
N THR A 95 -13.95 -12.73 -40.59
CA THR A 95 -14.09 -13.16 -41.99
C THR A 95 -15.54 -13.18 -42.50
N THR A 96 -16.53 -12.95 -41.64
CA THR A 96 -17.96 -12.85 -41.99
C THR A 96 -18.32 -11.61 -42.81
N THR A 97 -17.45 -10.59 -42.89
CA THR A 97 -17.73 -9.39 -43.71
C THR A 97 -17.75 -9.71 -45.21
N SER A 98 -16.98 -10.71 -45.66
CA SER A 98 -16.99 -11.17 -47.06
C SER A 98 -18.26 -11.92 -47.44
N LEU A 99 -18.99 -12.50 -46.48
CA LEU A 99 -20.23 -13.24 -46.74
C LEU A 99 -21.48 -12.34 -46.77
N LEU A 100 -21.36 -11.11 -46.29
CA LEU A 100 -22.46 -10.14 -46.21
C LEU A 100 -22.52 -9.18 -47.41
N THR A 101 -21.56 -9.27 -48.33
CA THR A 101 -21.42 -8.36 -49.47
C THR A 101 -21.96 -8.92 -50.80
N ASP A 102 -22.42 -10.17 -50.83
CA ASP A 102 -23.07 -10.81 -51.99
C ASP A 102 -24.61 -10.71 -51.94
N PHE A 103 -25.14 -9.48 -51.83
CA PHE A 103 -26.57 -9.19 -52.10
C PHE A 103 -26.73 -8.04 -53.09
#